data_AF-A0A6A7G185-F1
#
_entry.id   AF-A0A6A7G185-F1
#
_cell.length_a   1.000
_cell.length_b   1.000
_cell.length_c   1.000
_cell.angle_alpha   90.00
_cell.angle_beta   90.00
_cell.angle_gamma   90.00
#
_symmetry.space_group_name_H-M   'P 1'
#
loop_
_entity.id
_entity.type
_entity.pdbx_description
1 polymer ?
#
loop_
_entity_poly.entity_id
_entity_poly.type
_entity_poly.pdbx_seq_one_letter_code
_entity_poly.pdbx_strand_id
1 'polypeptide(L)'
;QSVPLLPFLLAFLTCLYNGILHGVYFANFKKYDDSVWLWKPYFWTGLVVYLVGMKINISADSALRALRVDGDNSYKIPRGGMFEYVSCANYFGEIIEMWGYALCSCSPPAVAHALFTTCFLARRATQHHQWYLKKFDDYPPERKAILPFLL
;
A
#
# COMPACT_ATOMS: atom_id res chain seq x y z
N GLN A 1 21.79 -7.02 -1.94
CA GLN A 1 21.48 -8.17 -1.07
C GLN A 1 20.45 -9.04 -1.80
N SER A 2 20.68 -10.34 -1.92
CA SER A 2 19.76 -11.24 -2.63
C SER A 2 18.47 -11.48 -1.82
N VAL A 3 17.32 -11.49 -2.48
CA VAL A 3 16.02 -11.74 -1.84
C VAL A 3 15.90 -13.24 -1.52
N PRO A 4 15.52 -13.65 -0.30
CA PRO A 4 15.35 -15.06 0.02
C PRO A 4 14.23 -15.72 -0.83
N LEU A 5 14.44 -16.97 -1.25
CA LEU A 5 13.54 -17.70 -2.15
C LEU A 5 12.13 -17.91 -1.57
N LEU A 6 12.04 -18.25 -0.28
CA LEU A 6 10.76 -18.57 0.36
C LEU A 6 9.78 -17.37 0.37
N PRO A 7 10.16 -16.17 0.86
CA PRO A 7 9.32 -14.96 0.75
C PRO A 7 8.89 -14.65 -0.69
N PHE A 8 9.78 -14.85 -1.66
CA PHE A 8 9.45 -14.66 -3.07
C PHE A 8 8.36 -15.64 -3.54
N LEU A 9 8.50 -16.94 -3.24
CA LEU A 9 7.51 -17.95 -3.60
C LEU A 9 6.17 -17.71 -2.92
N LEU A 10 6.17 -17.33 -1.63
CA LEU A 10 4.95 -16.99 -0.91
C LEU A 10 4.24 -15.79 -1.55
N ALA A 11 4.99 -14.71 -1.86
CA ALA A 11 4.42 -13.55 -2.54
C ALA A 11 3.86 -13.92 -3.92
N PHE A 12 4.57 -14.74 -4.71
CA PHE A 12 4.12 -15.22 -6.00
C PHE A 12 2.79 -15.99 -5.89
N LEU A 13 2.70 -16.93 -4.95
CA LEU A 13 1.48 -17.72 -4.72
C LEU A 13 0.32 -16.86 -4.23
N THR A 14 0.57 -15.91 -3.33
CA THR A 14 -0.46 -14.97 -2.86
C THR A 14 -0.97 -14.08 -4.00
N CYS A 15 -0.08 -13.56 -4.86
CA CYS A 15 -0.48 -12.78 -6.03
C CYS A 15 -1.30 -13.62 -7.02
N LEU A 16 -0.88 -14.86 -7.28
CA LEU A 16 -1.60 -15.76 -8.18
C LEU A 16 -2.99 -16.09 -7.62
N TYR A 17 -3.07 -16.44 -6.34
CA TYR A 17 -4.34 -16.72 -5.66
C TYR A 17 -5.28 -15.52 -5.69
N ASN A 18 -4.81 -14.33 -5.31
CA ASN A 18 -5.62 -13.12 -5.34
C ASN A 18 -6.08 -12.80 -6.78
N GLY A 19 -5.18 -12.87 -7.76
CA GLY A 19 -5.51 -12.63 -9.16
C GLY A 19 -6.61 -13.55 -9.68
N ILE A 20 -6.49 -14.86 -9.41
CA ILE A 20 -7.52 -15.86 -9.79
C ILE A 20 -8.82 -15.58 -9.04
N LEU A 21 -8.78 -15.33 -7.73
CA LEU A 21 -9.95 -15.08 -6.91
C LEU A 21 -10.75 -13.87 -7.42
N HIS A 22 -10.06 -12.76 -7.70
CA HIS A 22 -10.67 -11.57 -8.28
C HIS A 22 -11.22 -11.84 -9.69
N GLY A 23 -10.44 -12.49 -10.55
CA GLY A 23 -10.85 -12.82 -11.92
C GLY A 23 -12.11 -13.70 -11.97
N VAL A 24 -12.13 -14.78 -11.18
CA VAL A 24 -13.28 -15.68 -11.08
C VAL A 24 -14.49 -14.96 -10.50
N TYR A 25 -14.30 -14.11 -9.49
CA TYR A 25 -15.39 -13.37 -8.87
C TYR A 25 -16.08 -12.41 -9.85
N PHE A 26 -15.32 -11.60 -10.58
CA PHE A 26 -15.90 -10.66 -11.55
C PHE A 26 -16.41 -11.36 -12.81
N ALA A 27 -15.82 -12.48 -13.24
CA ALA A 27 -16.31 -13.21 -14.40
C ALA A 27 -17.63 -13.96 -14.12
N ASN A 28 -17.83 -14.50 -12.91
CA ASN A 28 -18.93 -15.44 -12.65
C ASN A 28 -19.98 -14.92 -11.66
N PHE A 29 -19.59 -14.11 -10.67
CA PHE A 29 -20.45 -13.80 -9.53
C PHE A 29 -20.96 -12.36 -9.51
N LYS A 30 -20.17 -11.41 -10.01
CA LYS A 30 -20.53 -9.99 -9.97
C LYS A 30 -20.81 -9.48 -11.39
N LYS A 31 -22.09 -9.26 -11.68
CA LYS A 31 -22.53 -8.56 -12.90
C LYS A 31 -22.81 -7.11 -12.56
N TYR A 32 -22.08 -6.19 -13.19
CA TYR A 32 -22.38 -4.77 -13.11
C TYR A 32 -23.32 -4.40 -14.24
N ASP A 33 -24.37 -3.65 -13.92
CA ASP A 33 -25.11 -2.91 -14.92
C ASP A 33 -24.40 -1.57 -15.10
N ASP A 34 -23.60 -1.42 -16.14
CA ASP A 34 -22.77 -0.24 -16.39
C ASP A 34 -23.60 1.05 -16.44
N SER A 35 -24.86 0.94 -16.89
CA SER A 35 -25.80 2.08 -16.99
C SER A 35 -26.25 2.61 -15.63
N VAL A 36 -26.10 1.82 -14.56
CA VAL A 36 -26.50 2.17 -13.20
C VAL A 36 -25.29 2.29 -12.27
N TRP A 37 -24.28 1.42 -12.45
CA TRP A 37 -23.14 1.29 -11.56
C TRP A 37 -22.23 2.52 -11.59
N LEU A 38 -21.91 3.03 -12.78
CA LEU A 38 -21.07 4.21 -12.94
C LEU A 38 -21.68 5.47 -12.34
N TRP A 39 -23.00 5.52 -12.16
CA TRP A 39 -23.68 6.67 -11.55
C TRP A 39 -23.78 6.58 -10.03
N LYS A 40 -23.31 5.48 -9.43
CA LYS A 40 -23.31 5.35 -7.98
C LYS A 40 -22.21 6.23 -7.37
N PRO A 41 -22.51 6.99 -6.31
CA PRO A 41 -21.53 7.88 -5.70
C PRO A 41 -20.32 7.11 -5.14
N TYR A 42 -20.54 5.91 -4.59
CA TYR A 42 -19.45 5.09 -4.05
C TYR A 42 -18.42 4.64 -5.11
N PHE A 43 -18.82 4.52 -6.38
CA PHE A 43 -17.90 4.18 -7.47
C PHE A 43 -16.88 5.30 -7.65
N TRP A 44 -17.35 6.53 -7.84
CA TRP A 44 -16.48 7.70 -8.02
C TRP A 44 -15.67 8.03 -6.78
N THR A 45 -16.26 7.94 -5.59
CA THR A 45 -15.48 8.13 -4.36
C THR A 45 -14.41 7.06 -4.21
N GLY A 46 -14.73 5.80 -4.50
CA GLY A 46 -13.76 4.70 -4.49
C GLY A 46 -12.63 4.90 -5.49
N LEU A 47 -12.96 5.33 -6.71
CA LEU A 47 -11.98 5.64 -7.75
C LEU A 47 -11.05 6.79 -7.35
N VAL A 48 -11.60 7.88 -6.79
CA VAL A 48 -10.78 9.00 -6.31
C VAL A 48 -9.85 8.54 -5.18
N VAL A 49 -10.36 7.78 -4.21
CA VAL A 49 -9.55 7.22 -3.12
C VAL A 49 -8.44 6.32 -3.67
N TYR A 50 -8.77 5.45 -4.63
CA TYR A 50 -7.81 4.57 -5.31
C TYR A 50 -6.67 5.36 -5.97
N LEU A 51 -7.01 6.37 -6.78
CA LEU A 51 -6.04 7.19 -7.50
C LEU A 51 -5.16 8.03 -6.57
N VAL A 52 -5.73 8.54 -5.47
CA VAL A 52 -4.97 9.27 -4.44
C VAL A 52 -3.97 8.33 -3.75
N GLY A 53 -4.41 7.14 -3.36
CA GLY A 53 -3.55 6.12 -2.76
C GLY A 53 -2.39 5.73 -3.69
N MET A 54 -2.71 5.43 -4.95
CA MET A 54 -1.72 5.10 -5.98
C MET A 54 -0.71 6.24 -6.19
N LYS A 55 -1.16 7.49 -6.27
CA LYS A 55 -0.27 8.65 -6.41
C LYS A 55 0.70 8.75 -5.23
N ILE A 56 0.21 8.57 -4.00
CA ILE A 56 1.05 8.59 -2.79
C ILE A 56 2.06 7.45 -2.85
N ASN A 57 1.62 6.23 -3.16
CA ASN A 57 2.46 5.04 -3.24
C ASN A 57 3.60 5.23 -4.26
N ILE A 58 3.28 5.58 -5.50
CA ILE A 58 4.26 5.77 -6.58
C ILE A 58 5.22 6.91 -6.27
N SER A 59 4.72 8.02 -5.73
CA SER A 59 5.55 9.17 -5.36
C SER A 59 6.53 8.81 -4.23
N ALA A 60 6.07 8.08 -3.22
CA ALA A 60 6.89 7.66 -2.09
C ALA A 60 7.97 6.66 -2.52
N ASP A 61 7.61 5.68 -3.34
CA ASP A 61 8.57 4.71 -3.88
C ASP A 61 9.59 5.36 -4.82
N SER A 62 9.17 6.37 -5.61
CA SER A 62 10.09 7.13 -6.45
C SER A 62 11.10 7.92 -5.62
N ALA A 63 10.66 8.53 -4.52
CA ALA A 63 11.55 9.20 -3.58
C ALA A 63 12.51 8.21 -2.90
N LEU A 64 12.03 7.03 -2.48
CA LEU A 64 12.89 5.99 -1.90
C LEU A 64 13.94 5.46 -2.88
N ARG A 65 13.58 5.32 -4.16
CA ARG A 65 14.54 4.96 -5.22
C ARG A 65 15.60 6.05 -5.42
N ALA A 66 15.20 7.32 -5.43
CA ALA A 66 16.12 8.44 -5.60
C ALA A 66 17.15 8.57 -4.47
N LEU A 67 16.88 8.02 -3.26
CA LEU A 67 17.85 7.98 -2.17
C LEU A 67 19.04 7.04 -2.43
N ARG A 68 18.85 6.05 -3.31
CA ARG A 68 19.87 5.07 -3.71
C ARG A 68 20.57 5.57 -4.98
N VAL A 69 21.48 6.52 -4.80
CA VAL A 69 22.41 6.97 -5.86
C VAL A 69 23.39 5.84 -6.19
N ASP A 70 23.76 5.69 -7.46
CA ASP A 70 24.49 4.57 -8.07
C ASP A 70 25.53 3.88 -7.15
N GLY A 71 25.11 2.79 -6.51
CA GLY A 71 25.97 1.90 -5.72
C GLY A 71 25.96 2.12 -4.20
N ASP A 72 25.34 3.19 -3.71
CA ASP A 72 25.24 3.46 -2.28
C ASP A 72 24.15 2.59 -1.63
N ASN A 73 24.58 1.55 -0.91
CA ASN A 73 23.72 0.67 -0.12
C ASN A 73 23.42 1.21 1.29
N SER A 74 23.85 2.42 1.62
CA SER A 74 23.50 3.03 2.90
C SER A 74 22.02 3.39 2.94
N TYR A 75 21.40 3.12 4.10
CA TYR A 75 20.06 3.60 4.35
C TYR A 75 20.10 5.09 4.68
N LYS A 76 19.12 5.85 4.18
CA LYS A 76 18.97 7.28 4.42
C LYS A 76 17.56 7.56 4.93
N ILE A 77 17.41 8.65 5.67
CA ILE A 77 16.09 9.09 6.15
C ILE A 77 15.35 9.73 4.95
N PRO A 78 14.19 9.19 4.52
CA PRO A 78 13.39 9.82 3.48
C PRO A 78 12.80 11.14 3.98
N ARG A 79 12.81 12.18 3.13
CA ARG A 79 12.27 13.52 3.40
C ARG A 79 11.36 13.94 2.25
N GLY A 80 10.43 14.84 2.56
CA GLY A 80 9.45 15.40 1.63
C GLY A 80 8.15 14.61 1.54
N GLY A 81 7.09 15.33 1.16
CA GLY A 81 5.75 14.76 0.97
C GLY A 81 5.22 14.06 2.23
N MET A 82 4.62 12.88 2.04
CA MET A 82 4.05 12.10 3.14
C MET A 82 5.08 11.57 4.13
N PHE A 83 6.37 11.52 3.78
CA PHE A 83 7.40 11.06 4.71
C PHE A 83 7.60 11.98 5.91
N GLU A 84 7.17 13.24 5.85
CA GLU A 84 7.21 14.13 7.02
C GLU A 84 6.21 13.74 8.11
N TYR A 85 5.18 12.95 7.77
CA TYR A 85 4.17 12.50 8.72
C TYR A 85 4.36 11.04 9.12
N VAL A 86 4.75 10.18 8.16
CA VAL A 86 4.84 8.73 8.38
C VAL A 86 6.14 8.15 7.82
N SER A 87 6.69 7.14 8.50
CA SER A 87 7.91 6.44 8.10
C SER A 87 7.75 5.67 6.80
N CYS A 88 6.58 5.07 6.59
CA CYS A 88 6.28 4.22 5.45
C CYS A 88 5.15 4.81 4.59
N ALA A 89 5.43 5.96 3.97
CA ALA A 89 4.46 6.66 3.12
C ALA A 89 3.96 5.81 1.94
N ASN A 90 4.80 4.93 1.38
CA ASN A 90 4.43 4.02 0.31
C ASN A 90 3.38 2.99 0.77
N TYR A 91 3.55 2.40 1.94
CA TYR A 91 2.58 1.47 2.52
C TYR A 91 1.26 2.16 2.87
N PHE A 92 1.31 3.39 3.37
CA PHE A 92 0.10 4.19 3.58
C PHE A 92 -0.68 4.41 2.27
N GLY A 93 0.01 4.77 1.20
CA GLY A 93 -0.60 4.91 -0.13
C GLY A 93 -1.23 3.60 -0.62
N GLU A 94 -0.55 2.47 -0.46
CA GLU A 94 -1.03 1.15 -0.87
C GLU A 94 -2.29 0.72 -0.09
N ILE A 95 -2.37 1.01 1.22
CA ILE A 95 -3.56 0.77 2.02
C ILE A 95 -4.75 1.59 1.49
N ILE A 96 -4.55 2.90 1.27
CA ILE A 96 -5.59 3.78 0.71
C ILE A 96 -6.04 3.25 -0.65
N GLU A 97 -5.09 2.85 -1.50
CA GLU A 97 -5.37 2.28 -2.81
C GLU A 97 -6.29 1.05 -2.69
N MET A 98 -5.95 0.08 -1.86
CA MET A 98 -6.76 -1.14 -1.71
C MET A 98 -8.17 -0.86 -1.15
N TRP A 99 -8.31 0.08 -0.22
CA TRP A 99 -9.64 0.48 0.29
C TRP A 99 -10.46 1.22 -0.77
N GLY A 100 -9.84 2.08 -1.59
CA GLY A 100 -10.50 2.70 -2.74
C GLY A 100 -10.99 1.66 -3.75
N TYR A 101 -10.18 0.65 -4.03
CA TYR A 101 -10.56 -0.47 -4.89
C TYR A 101 -11.71 -1.31 -4.31
N ALA A 102 -11.68 -1.58 -3.00
CA ALA A 102 -12.77 -2.28 -2.32
C ALA A 102 -14.09 -1.50 -2.37
N LEU A 103 -14.04 -0.18 -2.19
CA LEU A 103 -15.21 0.69 -2.27
C LEU A 103 -15.76 0.77 -3.71
N CYS A 104 -14.88 0.91 -4.69
CA CYS A 104 -15.24 0.99 -6.11
C CYS A 104 -15.83 -0.32 -6.65
N SER A 105 -15.28 -1.47 -6.25
CA SER A 105 -15.76 -2.78 -6.70
C SER A 105 -16.92 -3.33 -5.85
N CYS A 106 -17.07 -2.89 -4.60
CA CYS A 106 -18.03 -3.47 -3.64
C CYS A 106 -18.00 -5.02 -3.67
N SER A 107 -16.79 -5.58 -3.74
CA SER A 107 -16.56 -7.01 -3.86
C SER A 107 -15.97 -7.56 -2.55
N PRO A 108 -16.53 -8.65 -2.00
CA PRO A 108 -15.95 -9.35 -0.85
C PRO A 108 -14.46 -9.68 -1.01
N PRO A 109 -13.96 -10.18 -2.16
CA PRO A 109 -12.52 -10.42 -2.31
C PRO A 109 -11.69 -9.14 -2.22
N ALA A 110 -12.18 -8.00 -2.72
CA ALA A 110 -11.45 -6.73 -2.57
C ALA A 110 -11.41 -6.23 -1.13
N VAL A 111 -12.49 -6.41 -0.37
CA VAL A 111 -12.50 -6.08 1.07
C VAL A 111 -11.54 -6.98 1.84
N ALA A 112 -11.54 -8.28 1.56
CA ALA A 112 -10.61 -9.22 2.16
C ALA A 112 -9.14 -8.87 1.85
N HIS A 113 -8.86 -8.51 0.59
CA HIS A 113 -7.54 -8.06 0.17
C HIS A 113 -7.13 -6.76 0.88
N ALA A 114 -8.02 -5.77 0.96
CA ALA A 114 -7.74 -4.50 1.65
C ALA A 114 -7.43 -4.71 3.15
N LEU A 115 -8.20 -5.58 3.83
CA LEU A 115 -7.95 -5.94 5.22
C LEU A 115 -6.61 -6.65 5.40
N PHE A 116 -6.32 -7.64 4.55
CA PHE A 116 -5.05 -8.36 4.57
C PHE A 116 -3.86 -7.41 4.39
N THR A 117 -3.91 -6.57 3.35
CA THR A 117 -2.86 -5.59 3.04
C THR A 117 -2.69 -4.60 4.19
N THR A 118 -3.79 -4.11 4.78
CA THR A 118 -3.74 -3.22 5.95
C THR A 118 -2.99 -3.86 7.11
N CYS A 119 -3.37 -5.07 7.52
CA CYS A 119 -2.75 -5.77 8.65
C CYS A 119 -1.28 -6.11 8.38
N PHE A 120 -0.98 -6.62 7.19
CA PHE A 120 0.37 -7.03 6.80
C PHE A 120 1.32 -5.82 6.73
N LEU A 121 0.91 -4.76 6.06
CA LEU A 121 1.72 -3.55 5.90
C LEU A 121 1.82 -2.74 7.19
N ALA A 122 0.76 -2.66 8.01
CA ALA A 122 0.84 -1.97 9.29
C ALA A 122 1.90 -2.63 10.20
N ARG A 123 1.89 -3.97 10.30
CA ARG A 123 2.90 -4.70 11.08
C ARG A 123 4.31 -4.41 10.56
N ARG A 124 4.49 -4.44 9.25
CA ARG A 124 5.78 -4.18 8.59
C ARG A 124 6.24 -2.74 8.79
N ALA A 125 5.33 -1.78 8.72
CA ALA A 125 5.61 -0.37 8.96
C ALA A 125 6.09 -0.11 10.38
N THR A 126 5.44 -0.72 11.38
CA THR A 126 5.89 -0.63 12.78
C THR A 126 7.32 -1.14 12.94
N GLN A 127 7.66 -2.26 12.28
CA GLN A 127 9.02 -2.80 12.30
C GLN A 127 10.03 -1.84 11.64
N HIS A 128 9.68 -1.24 10.49
CA HIS A 128 10.52 -0.25 9.84
C HIS A 128 10.69 1.02 10.68
N HIS A 129 9.62 1.53 11.28
CA HIS A 129 9.65 2.71 12.14
C HIS A 129 10.57 2.49 13.34
N GLN A 130 10.43 1.35 14.03
CA GLN A 130 11.30 0.95 15.14
C GLN A 130 12.76 0.77 14.71
N TRP A 131 12.98 0.25 13.50
CA TRP A 131 14.32 0.14 12.95
C TRP A 131 14.94 1.52 12.66
N TYR A 132 14.18 2.46 12.09
CA TYR A 132 14.65 3.83 11.85
C TYR A 132 15.03 4.55 13.15
N LEU A 133 14.18 4.48 14.18
CA LEU A 133 14.45 5.07 15.51
C LEU A 133 15.72 4.52 16.16
N LYS A 134 16.04 3.23 15.94
CA LYS A 134 17.25 2.58 16.48
C LYS A 134 18.49 2.84 15.64
N LYS A 135 18.31 3.15 14.34
CA LYS A 135 19.42 3.24 13.38
C LYS A 135 19.95 4.66 13.25
N PHE A 136 19.09 5.67 13.38
CA PHE A 136 19.42 7.07 13.16
C PHE A 136 19.11 7.88 14.41
N ASP A 137 20.13 8.51 14.98
CA ASP A 137 20.00 9.38 16.15
C ASP A 137 19.24 10.69 15.80
N ASP A 138 19.27 11.10 14.52
CA ASP A 138 18.61 12.28 13.97
C ASP A 138 17.21 11.97 13.37
N TYR A 139 16.65 10.78 13.64
CA TYR A 139 15.33 10.44 13.13
C TYR A 139 14.23 11.29 13.78
N PRO A 140 13.31 11.89 13.00
CA PRO A 140 12.27 12.75 13.57
C PRO A 140 11.28 11.93 14.43
N PRO A 141 11.22 12.16 15.77
CA PRO A 141 10.41 11.35 16.68
C PRO A 141 8.90 11.56 16.53
N GLU A 142 8.49 12.66 15.90
CA GLU A 142 7.09 12.99 15.64
C GLU A 142 6.44 12.11 14.56
N ARG A 143 7.26 11.51 13.67
CA ARG A 143 6.77 10.62 12.61
C ARG A 143 6.07 9.40 13.20
N LYS A 144 5.00 8.97 12.54
CA LYS A 144 4.30 7.72 12.85
C LYS A 144 4.70 6.61 11.91
N ALA A 145 4.37 5.35 12.20
CA ALA A 145 4.77 4.24 11.36
C ALA A 145 4.04 4.26 10.00
N ILE A 146 2.72 4.42 10.01
CA ILE A 146 1.89 4.27 8.80
C ILE A 146 0.62 5.12 8.79
N LEU A 147 -0.07 5.28 9.92
CA LEU A 147 -1.28 6.10 10.03
C LEU A 147 -0.90 7.44 10.66
N PRO A 148 -1.08 8.56 9.92
CA PRO A 148 -0.87 9.88 10.47
C PRO A 148 -1.65 10.03 11.78
N PHE A 149 -0.97 10.47 12.84
CA PHE A 149 -1.55 10.77 14.17
C PHE A 149 -2.05 9.58 15.01
N LEU A 150 -1.99 8.34 14.53
CA LEU A 150 -2.42 7.17 15.31
C LEU A 150 -1.30 6.16 15.53
N LEU A 151 -0.66 5.69 14.45
CA LEU A 151 0.21 4.52 14.49
C LEU A 151 1.39 4.62 13.54
#